data_AF-A0A7S4FP76-F1
#
_entry.id   AF-A0A7S4FP76-F1
#
_cell.length_a   1.000
_cell.length_b   1.000
_cell.length_c   1.000
_cell.angle_alpha   90.00
_cell.angle_beta   90.00
_cell.angle_gamma   90.00
#
_symmetry.space_group_name_H-M   'P 1'
#
loop_
_entity.id
_entity.type
_entity.pdbx_description
1 polymer ?
#
loop_
_entity_poly.entity_id
_entity_poly.type
_entity_poly.pdbx_seq_one_letter_code
_entity_poly.pdbx_strand_id
1 'polypeptide(L)'
;LASTDFSDEPFEAAEGRAEEEPQDWDPANNTPLWALHLVQTQCRAQFPADTLDGVEEFDERLLGIDENGALNEVLLEKLMGLITDGSLSAKVKAGLLRAFTIFINQHKKRLETAAMRKAQIQMAGLGATNMVVHLVQDPDPEVFCATIQFATSLFWGGNSVVQDSLFKHLESDETQSFVRTFSEKIQHSLTSLRNWKSELAFVTNTAPEIGEQLHREMLLAKTDVIESKNVLRLLQLLCEGHHLKLQDYLREQPTANPVNVVTEIIRFLKEVISGGLEESIFSIAIQTFHTLTELCQGPCPENQAALVARNVTSDINEVLESAFPQRDDTLVFELRCAATLTLLSLLEGCNEQVRPKLIVQTINFGAVQAILDWIWIAVEGPIASGGYLPEDQQALLGMAFNLFILMSHLRTFSDDQNLLSAIEGCLGYGYLQSRLGVVEIARGAASEKVYFPIPQNCQYLTDDLKNEILFHIDRSSASAKVTSFQAKAVEVGSKMEFDRRLTEWLQEGVLPAVHALWPRLAPRCRYWIHHR
;
A
#
# COMPACT_ATOMS: atom_id res chain seq x y z
N LEU A 1 40.24 -2.33 24.19
CA LEU A 1 41.52 -1.68 24.49
C LEU A 1 41.83 -0.73 23.33
N ALA A 2 41.94 0.57 23.65
CA ALA A 2 42.17 1.77 22.80
C ALA A 2 41.00 2.16 21.86
N SER A 3 40.12 3.15 22.14
CA SER A 3 40.27 4.61 22.39
C SER A 3 40.70 5.37 21.11
N THR A 4 40.11 6.48 20.65
CA THR A 4 39.53 7.66 21.32
C THR A 4 38.72 8.53 20.34
N ASP A 5 37.65 9.17 20.85
CA ASP A 5 37.19 10.57 20.71
C ASP A 5 37.40 11.37 19.40
N PHE A 6 36.32 12.03 18.94
CA PHE A 6 36.35 13.45 18.57
C PHE A 6 35.01 14.13 18.89
N SER A 7 35.15 15.32 19.48
CA SER A 7 34.19 16.16 20.18
C SER A 7 33.50 17.21 19.30
N ASP A 8 32.38 17.70 19.83
CA ASP A 8 31.55 18.82 19.40
C ASP A 8 32.24 20.20 19.31
N GLU A 9 31.65 21.05 18.44
CA GLU A 9 31.62 22.52 18.36
C GLU A 9 32.86 23.32 17.84
N PRO A 10 32.69 24.59 17.38
CA PRO A 10 31.74 25.12 16.39
C PRO A 10 32.48 26.00 15.32
N PHE A 11 31.84 26.45 14.25
CA PHE A 11 32.43 27.47 13.35
C PHE A 11 31.50 28.68 13.15
N GLU A 12 32.09 29.85 13.39
CA GLU A 12 31.47 31.17 13.47
C GLU A 12 31.03 31.75 12.11
N ALA A 13 29.93 32.50 12.23
CA ALA A 13 29.41 33.60 11.44
C ALA A 13 30.24 34.18 10.26
N ALA A 14 29.57 34.27 9.11
CA ALA A 14 29.72 35.38 8.18
C ALA A 14 28.38 36.13 8.12
N GLU A 15 28.32 37.30 8.77
CA GLU A 15 27.21 38.25 8.68
C GLU A 15 27.12 38.85 7.27
N GLY A 16 25.89 39.06 6.79
CA GLY A 16 25.63 40.14 5.82
C GLY A 16 24.62 39.85 4.70
N ARG A 17 23.33 39.67 5.04
CA ARG A 17 22.16 40.40 4.50
C ARG A 17 20.89 39.73 5.01
N ALA A 18 20.19 40.44 5.89
CA ALA A 18 18.89 40.06 6.40
C ALA A 18 17.84 40.15 5.26
N GLU A 19 17.27 39.00 4.90
CA GLU A 19 15.91 38.90 4.37
C GLU A 19 15.13 38.06 5.39
N GLU A 20 14.04 38.63 5.89
CA GLU A 20 13.22 38.13 6.99
C GLU A 20 12.59 36.77 6.66
N GLU A 21 12.81 35.77 7.52
CA GLU A 21 12.02 34.53 7.52
C GLU A 21 10.58 34.84 7.98
N PRO A 22 9.53 34.32 7.31
CA PRO A 22 8.15 34.57 7.74
C PRO A 22 7.79 33.76 8.99
N GLN A 23 7.50 34.49 10.05
CA GLN A 23 7.24 34.07 11.44
C GLN A 23 5.84 33.41 11.66
N ASP A 24 5.40 32.51 10.77
CA ASP A 24 4.01 32.02 10.69
C ASP A 24 3.83 30.48 10.66
N TRP A 25 4.77 29.70 11.23
CA TRP A 25 4.80 28.23 11.11
C TRP A 25 4.75 27.52 12.49
N ASP A 26 3.81 26.58 12.72
CA ASP A 26 3.84 25.66 13.87
C ASP A 26 4.64 24.39 13.53
N PRO A 27 5.84 24.20 14.10
CA PRO A 27 6.70 23.06 13.80
C PRO A 27 6.21 21.72 14.39
N ALA A 28 5.29 21.72 15.35
CA ALA A 28 4.80 20.49 15.96
C ALA A 28 3.74 19.76 15.09
N ASN A 29 2.95 20.54 14.34
CA ASN A 29 1.80 20.03 13.59
C ASN A 29 1.85 20.31 12.08
N ASN A 30 2.96 20.88 11.59
CA ASN A 30 3.17 21.23 10.18
C ASN A 30 1.97 22.00 9.58
N THR A 31 1.43 22.95 10.34
CA THR A 31 0.26 23.75 9.97
C THR A 31 0.59 25.23 10.14
N PRO A 32 0.28 26.10 9.18
CA PRO A 32 0.55 27.52 9.32
C PRO A 32 -0.42 28.18 10.32
N LEU A 33 0.12 28.98 11.26
CA LEU A 33 -0.61 29.62 12.37
C LEU A 33 -1.75 30.52 11.90
N TRP A 34 -1.60 31.15 10.73
CA TRP A 34 -2.67 31.97 10.13
C TRP A 34 -3.91 31.13 9.77
N ALA A 35 -3.80 29.83 9.48
CA ALA A 35 -4.95 28.98 9.13
C ALA A 35 -5.83 28.71 10.36
N LEU A 36 -5.19 28.53 11.52
CA LEU A 36 -5.83 28.35 12.82
C LEU A 36 -6.56 29.63 13.21
N HIS A 37 -5.87 30.77 13.06
CA HIS A 37 -6.42 32.09 13.37
C HIS A 37 -7.53 32.50 12.40
N LEU A 38 -7.45 32.14 11.10
CA LEU A 38 -8.45 32.46 10.07
C LEU A 38 -9.71 31.60 10.19
N VAL A 39 -9.58 30.30 10.50
CA VAL A 39 -10.73 29.44 10.83
C VAL A 39 -11.42 29.94 12.09
N GLN A 40 -10.67 30.33 13.14
CA GLN A 40 -11.22 30.92 14.35
C GLN A 40 -11.90 32.28 14.10
N THR A 41 -11.31 33.18 13.31
CA THR A 41 -11.92 34.50 13.04
C THR A 41 -13.10 34.45 12.08
N GLN A 42 -13.07 33.62 11.04
CA GLN A 42 -14.22 33.46 10.14
C GLN A 42 -15.37 32.67 10.79
N CYS A 43 -15.07 31.68 11.63
CA CYS A 43 -16.10 31.02 12.44
C CYS A 43 -16.68 32.00 13.49
N ARG A 44 -15.85 32.79 14.19
CA ARG A 44 -16.33 33.83 15.14
C ARG A 44 -17.22 34.89 14.50
N ALA A 45 -17.07 35.18 13.21
CA ALA A 45 -17.92 36.14 12.50
C ALA A 45 -19.32 35.59 12.15
N GLN A 46 -19.51 34.27 12.16
CA GLN A 46 -20.77 33.61 11.77
C GLN A 46 -21.53 32.94 12.94
N PHE A 47 -20.93 32.86 14.13
CA PHE A 47 -21.54 32.24 15.32
C PHE A 47 -21.60 33.22 16.51
N PRO A 48 -22.64 33.18 17.38
CA PRO A 48 -22.75 34.04 18.55
C PRO A 48 -21.56 33.88 19.52
N ALA A 49 -21.14 35.00 20.12
CA ALA A 49 -19.96 35.13 20.98
C ALA A 49 -19.90 34.13 22.15
N ASP A 50 -21.03 33.61 22.61
CA ASP A 50 -21.11 32.75 23.79
C ASP A 50 -20.61 31.31 23.56
N THR A 51 -20.17 30.98 22.33
CA THR A 51 -19.80 29.60 21.94
C THR A 51 -18.28 29.34 21.86
N LEU A 52 -17.42 30.36 21.99
CA LEU A 52 -15.99 30.28 21.61
C LEU A 52 -15.00 30.97 22.57
N ASP A 53 -15.40 31.24 23.82
CA ASP A 53 -14.49 31.76 24.85
C ASP A 53 -13.55 30.64 25.34
N GLY A 54 -12.26 30.75 24.99
CA GLY A 54 -11.19 29.92 25.56
C GLY A 54 -10.16 29.29 24.60
N VAL A 55 -10.15 29.63 23.30
CA VAL A 55 -9.29 28.96 22.31
C VAL A 55 -8.09 29.84 21.90
N GLU A 56 -6.98 29.76 22.64
CA GLU A 56 -5.67 30.37 22.28
C GLU A 56 -4.66 29.34 21.72
N GLU A 57 -4.93 28.04 21.81
CA GLU A 57 -4.16 26.96 21.17
C GLU A 57 -5.11 26.13 20.27
N PHE A 58 -4.61 25.60 19.15
CA PHE A 58 -5.37 24.64 18.33
C PHE A 58 -5.37 23.29 19.04
N ASP A 59 -6.20 23.22 20.07
CA ASP A 59 -6.44 22.07 20.90
C ASP A 59 -7.27 21.05 20.12
N GLU A 60 -7.03 19.75 20.33
CA GLU A 60 -7.80 18.61 19.77
C GLU A 60 -9.33 18.76 20.02
N ARG A 61 -9.70 19.70 20.89
CA ARG A 61 -11.05 20.17 21.21
C ARG A 61 -11.78 20.92 20.09
N LEU A 62 -11.11 21.45 19.06
CA LEU A 62 -11.78 22.25 18.01
C LEU A 62 -12.71 21.42 17.10
N LEU A 63 -12.48 20.11 17.00
CA LEU A 63 -13.36 19.15 16.34
C LEU A 63 -14.43 18.57 17.29
N GLY A 64 -14.51 19.11 18.51
CA GLY A 64 -15.55 18.78 19.48
C GLY A 64 -15.52 17.31 19.89
N ILE A 65 -14.40 16.83 20.41
CA ILE A 65 -14.36 15.56 21.16
C ILE A 65 -14.91 15.89 22.56
N ASP A 66 -16.12 15.41 22.88
CA ASP A 66 -16.65 15.54 24.24
C ASP A 66 -15.82 14.74 25.26
N GLU A 67 -16.06 14.92 26.56
CA GLU A 67 -15.35 14.19 27.63
C GLU A 67 -15.52 12.65 27.56
N ASN A 68 -16.42 12.16 26.68
CA ASN A 68 -16.66 10.74 26.40
C ASN A 68 -16.07 10.26 25.06
N GLY A 69 -15.39 11.11 24.30
CA GLY A 69 -14.78 10.77 23.01
C GLY A 69 -15.72 10.86 21.79
N ALA A 70 -16.90 11.46 21.89
CA ALA A 70 -17.86 11.60 20.80
C ALA A 70 -17.64 12.90 20.01
N LEU A 71 -17.65 12.81 18.68
CA LEU A 71 -17.55 13.94 17.76
C LEU A 71 -18.80 14.82 17.87
N ASN A 72 -18.64 16.14 17.76
CA ASN A 72 -19.75 17.04 17.51
C ASN A 72 -20.21 16.92 16.05
N GLU A 73 -20.99 15.87 15.77
CA GLU A 73 -21.54 15.53 14.45
C GLU A 73 -22.24 16.73 13.77
N VAL A 74 -22.94 17.56 14.55
CA VAL A 74 -23.63 18.77 14.07
C VAL A 74 -22.65 19.85 13.59
N LEU A 75 -21.52 20.02 14.28
CA LEU A 75 -20.49 20.97 13.86
C LEU A 75 -19.83 20.51 12.56
N LEU A 76 -19.52 19.23 12.45
CA LEU A 76 -18.87 18.65 11.27
C LEU A 76 -19.78 18.72 10.04
N GLU A 77 -21.06 18.40 10.19
CA GLU A 77 -22.05 18.54 9.12
C GLU A 77 -22.13 19.99 8.62
N LYS A 78 -22.16 20.96 9.53
CA LYS A 78 -22.13 22.39 9.17
C LYS A 78 -20.84 22.79 8.45
N LEU A 79 -19.68 22.36 8.94
CA LEU A 79 -18.39 22.65 8.33
C LEU A 79 -18.28 22.05 6.91
N MET A 80 -18.77 20.82 6.72
CA MET A 80 -18.83 20.19 5.40
C MET A 80 -19.76 20.95 4.46
N GLY A 81 -20.95 21.36 4.93
CA GLY A 81 -21.86 22.22 4.16
C GLY A 81 -21.22 23.53 3.72
N LEU A 82 -20.52 24.23 4.62
CA LEU A 82 -19.82 25.48 4.30
C LEU A 82 -18.73 25.30 3.23
N ILE A 83 -18.02 24.17 3.26
CA ILE A 83 -17.02 23.84 2.23
C ILE A 83 -17.68 23.65 0.87
N THR A 84 -18.80 22.92 0.80
CA THR A 84 -19.51 22.62 -0.45
C THR A 84 -20.28 23.81 -1.02
N ASP A 85 -20.75 24.72 -0.18
CA ASP A 85 -21.54 25.90 -0.59
C ASP A 85 -20.71 26.96 -1.34
N GLY A 86 -19.39 26.75 -1.45
CA GLY A 86 -18.48 27.66 -2.18
C GLY A 86 -18.25 29.02 -1.52
N SER A 87 -18.81 29.23 -0.32
CA SER A 87 -18.72 30.49 0.43
C SER A 87 -17.35 30.75 1.05
N LEU A 88 -16.59 29.68 1.30
CA LEU A 88 -15.26 29.73 1.91
C LEU A 88 -14.16 29.98 0.88
N SER A 89 -13.11 30.70 1.30
CA SER A 89 -11.91 30.85 0.48
C SER A 89 -11.19 29.50 0.33
N ALA A 90 -10.47 29.33 -0.79
CA ALA A 90 -9.67 28.12 -1.06
C ALA A 90 -8.75 27.74 0.12
N LYS A 91 -8.09 28.76 0.67
CA LYS A 91 -7.19 28.67 1.82
C LYS A 91 -7.88 28.11 3.09
N VAL A 92 -9.14 28.49 3.32
CA VAL A 92 -9.94 27.99 4.45
C VAL A 92 -10.47 26.58 4.18
N LYS A 93 -10.95 26.31 2.95
CA LYS A 93 -11.37 24.95 2.55
C LYS A 93 -10.23 23.95 2.74
N ALA A 94 -9.04 24.28 2.24
CA ALA A 94 -7.84 23.45 2.38
C ALA A 94 -7.44 23.25 3.84
N GLY A 95 -7.52 24.30 4.67
CA GLY A 95 -7.29 24.21 6.12
C GLY A 95 -8.24 23.23 6.83
N LEU A 96 -9.54 23.31 6.54
CA LEU A 96 -10.54 22.40 7.11
C LEU A 96 -10.36 20.94 6.65
N LEU A 97 -10.07 20.72 5.37
CA LEU A 97 -9.77 19.39 4.83
C LEU A 97 -8.54 18.76 5.50
N ARG A 98 -7.49 19.56 5.75
CA ARG A 98 -6.31 19.12 6.51
C ARG A 98 -6.67 18.78 7.96
N ALA A 99 -7.53 19.56 8.62
CA ALA A 99 -8.01 19.24 9.96
C ALA A 99 -8.79 17.91 10.00
N PHE A 100 -9.68 17.66 9.04
CA PHE A 100 -10.37 16.36 8.93
C PHE A 100 -9.42 15.20 8.64
N THR A 101 -8.34 15.44 7.89
CA THR A 101 -7.29 14.46 7.62
C THR A 101 -6.57 14.07 8.91
N ILE A 102 -6.17 15.05 9.72
CA ILE A 102 -5.52 14.83 11.02
C ILE A 102 -6.43 14.03 11.95
N PHE A 103 -7.72 14.41 12.00
CA PHE A 103 -8.73 13.73 12.79
C PHE A 103 -8.82 12.23 12.49
N ILE A 104 -8.88 11.83 11.22
CA ILE A 104 -8.93 10.41 10.86
C ILE A 104 -7.60 9.72 11.21
N ASN A 105 -6.47 10.39 10.94
CA ASN A 105 -5.14 9.81 11.11
C ASN A 105 -4.67 9.71 12.57
N GLN A 106 -5.32 10.37 13.52
CA GLN A 106 -4.98 10.25 14.94
C GLN A 106 -5.08 8.78 15.44
N HIS A 107 -6.03 8.02 14.88
CA HIS A 107 -6.21 6.60 15.19
C HIS A 107 -5.20 5.69 14.48
N LYS A 108 -4.64 6.14 13.35
CA LYS A 108 -3.59 5.41 12.61
C LYS A 108 -2.30 5.32 13.44
N LYS A 109 -1.89 6.41 14.08
CA LYS A 109 -0.70 6.42 14.96
C LYS A 109 -0.83 5.51 16.17
N ARG A 110 -2.07 5.31 16.66
CA ARG A 110 -2.35 4.45 17.82
C ARG A 110 -2.54 2.96 17.47
N LEU A 111 -2.39 2.59 16.19
CA LEU A 111 -2.66 1.24 15.67
C LEU A 111 -4.11 0.76 15.96
N GLU A 112 -5.04 1.70 16.18
CA GLU A 112 -6.45 1.41 16.49
C GLU A 112 -7.26 1.29 15.19
N THR A 113 -7.00 0.26 14.40
CA THR A 113 -7.65 0.05 13.08
C THR A 113 -9.19 0.06 13.16
N ALA A 114 -9.77 -0.47 14.23
CA ALA A 114 -11.21 -0.45 14.46
C ALA A 114 -11.76 0.97 14.73
N ALA A 115 -11.05 1.78 15.50
CA ALA A 115 -11.44 3.17 15.79
C ALA A 115 -11.35 4.04 14.54
N MET A 116 -10.28 3.87 13.75
CA MET A 116 -10.14 4.53 12.45
C MET A 116 -11.29 4.20 11.50
N ARG A 117 -11.65 2.91 11.38
CA ARG A 117 -12.80 2.49 10.56
C ARG A 117 -14.11 3.14 11.02
N LYS A 118 -14.33 3.25 12.33
CA LYS A 118 -15.51 3.92 12.89
C LYS A 118 -15.53 5.41 12.53
N ALA A 119 -14.40 6.11 12.69
CA ALA A 119 -14.28 7.51 12.33
C ALA A 119 -14.54 7.76 10.83
N GLN A 120 -14.00 6.91 9.95
CA GLN A 120 -14.25 6.99 8.50
C GLN A 120 -15.74 6.80 8.17
N ILE A 121 -16.43 5.84 8.81
CA ILE A 121 -17.86 5.59 8.62
C ILE A 121 -18.69 6.79 9.09
N GLN A 122 -18.33 7.38 10.23
CA GLN A 122 -19.00 8.58 10.75
C GLN A 122 -18.86 9.75 9.76
N MET A 123 -17.64 10.04 9.30
CA MET A 123 -17.39 11.09 8.31
C MET A 123 -18.18 10.84 7.01
N ALA A 124 -18.22 9.60 6.54
CA ALA A 124 -19.00 9.23 5.37
C ALA A 124 -20.52 9.46 5.60
N GLY A 125 -21.03 9.10 6.77
CA GLY A 125 -22.44 9.31 7.16
C GLY A 125 -22.83 10.78 7.23
N LEU A 126 -21.87 11.67 7.49
CA LEU A 126 -22.04 13.13 7.50
C LEU A 126 -21.88 13.79 6.12
N GLY A 127 -21.68 13.00 5.05
CA GLY A 127 -21.60 13.51 3.68
C GLY A 127 -20.18 13.76 3.16
N ALA A 128 -19.13 13.30 3.85
CA ALA A 128 -17.74 13.50 3.42
C ALA A 128 -17.44 12.89 2.03
N THR A 129 -18.07 11.76 1.68
CA THR A 129 -17.87 11.12 0.38
C THR A 129 -18.45 11.95 -0.76
N ASN A 130 -19.63 12.56 -0.56
CA ASN A 130 -20.22 13.51 -1.48
C ASN A 130 -19.35 14.77 -1.65
N MET A 131 -18.83 15.29 -0.53
CA MET A 131 -17.91 16.43 -0.53
C MET A 131 -16.66 16.14 -1.37
N VAL A 132 -16.05 14.96 -1.24
CA VAL A 132 -14.90 14.54 -2.06
C VAL A 132 -15.24 14.56 -3.55
N VAL A 133 -16.40 14.03 -3.97
CA VAL A 133 -16.80 14.02 -5.39
C VAL A 133 -16.85 15.43 -5.99
N HIS A 134 -17.35 16.41 -5.22
CA HIS A 134 -17.47 17.79 -5.66
C HIS A 134 -16.13 18.54 -5.64
N LEU A 135 -15.35 18.39 -4.56
CA LEU A 135 -14.11 19.16 -4.37
C LEU A 135 -12.93 18.67 -5.22
N VAL A 136 -12.96 17.44 -5.72
CA VAL A 136 -11.98 16.97 -6.70
C VAL A 136 -11.97 17.83 -7.96
N GLN A 137 -13.08 18.53 -8.24
CA GLN A 137 -13.22 19.43 -9.40
C GLN A 137 -12.84 20.89 -9.09
N ASP A 138 -12.49 21.21 -7.84
CA ASP A 138 -12.14 22.58 -7.48
C ASP A 138 -10.89 23.00 -8.29
N PRO A 139 -10.94 24.15 -9.01
CA PRO A 139 -9.83 24.57 -9.86
C PRO A 139 -8.60 25.00 -9.05
N ASP A 140 -8.76 25.28 -7.75
CA ASP A 140 -7.66 25.68 -6.89
C ASP A 140 -6.76 24.47 -6.54
N PRO A 141 -5.46 24.49 -6.88
CA PRO A 141 -4.55 23.38 -6.61
C PRO A 141 -4.41 23.05 -5.12
N GLU A 142 -4.53 24.03 -4.22
CA GLU A 142 -4.41 23.80 -2.78
C GLU A 142 -5.62 23.03 -2.25
N VAL A 143 -6.82 23.40 -2.71
CA VAL A 143 -8.07 22.68 -2.38
C VAL A 143 -8.04 21.28 -2.97
N PHE A 144 -7.63 21.13 -4.23
CA PHE A 144 -7.48 19.83 -4.87
C PHE A 144 -6.52 18.93 -4.07
N CYS A 145 -5.31 19.39 -3.76
CA CYS A 145 -4.33 18.62 -3.01
C CYS A 145 -4.83 18.23 -1.62
N ALA A 146 -5.45 19.17 -0.90
CA ALA A 146 -6.02 18.89 0.41
C ALA A 146 -7.19 17.88 0.34
N THR A 147 -7.97 17.92 -0.74
CA THR A 147 -9.05 16.96 -1.00
C THR A 147 -8.50 15.56 -1.26
N ILE A 148 -7.45 15.42 -2.08
CA ILE A 148 -6.81 14.13 -2.35
C ILE A 148 -6.19 13.55 -1.07
N GLN A 149 -5.56 14.38 -0.24
CA GLN A 149 -5.01 13.97 1.06
C GLN A 149 -6.11 13.48 2.01
N PHE A 150 -7.20 14.25 2.12
CA PHE A 150 -8.36 13.87 2.94
C PHE A 150 -8.99 12.57 2.45
N ALA A 151 -9.23 12.44 1.14
CA ALA A 151 -9.79 11.24 0.54
C ALA A 151 -8.87 10.02 0.77
N THR A 152 -7.56 10.18 0.63
CA THR A 152 -6.57 9.13 0.93
C THR A 152 -6.69 8.62 2.37
N SER A 153 -6.91 9.50 3.35
CA SER A 153 -7.18 9.11 4.74
C SER A 153 -8.55 8.45 4.93
N LEU A 154 -9.58 8.95 4.22
CA LEU A 154 -10.95 8.45 4.30
C LEU A 154 -11.08 7.01 3.76
N PHE A 155 -10.37 6.67 2.69
CA PHE A 155 -10.43 5.35 2.03
C PHE A 155 -9.33 4.37 2.47
N TRP A 156 -8.42 4.80 3.36
CA TRP A 156 -7.32 3.95 3.82
C TRP A 156 -7.80 2.62 4.42
N GLY A 157 -7.24 1.50 3.96
CA GLY A 157 -7.49 0.16 4.51
C GLY A 157 -8.76 -0.51 3.96
N GLY A 158 -9.26 -0.07 2.81
CA GLY A 158 -10.37 -0.70 2.09
C GLY A 158 -11.67 -0.77 2.92
N ASN A 159 -12.17 0.38 3.39
CA ASN A 159 -13.44 0.41 4.13
C ASN A 159 -14.63 0.34 3.16
N SER A 160 -15.17 -0.87 2.96
CA SER A 160 -16.24 -1.13 2.00
C SER A 160 -17.50 -0.29 2.21
N VAL A 161 -17.85 0.04 3.46
CA VAL A 161 -19.01 0.90 3.76
C VAL A 161 -18.81 2.31 3.18
N VAL A 162 -17.59 2.83 3.28
CA VAL A 162 -17.22 4.17 2.80
C VAL A 162 -17.07 4.16 1.27
N GLN A 163 -16.49 3.10 0.71
CA GLN A 163 -16.41 2.88 -0.74
C GLN A 163 -17.80 2.76 -1.40
N ASP A 164 -18.72 1.99 -0.81
CA ASP A 164 -20.11 1.89 -1.29
C ASP A 164 -20.83 3.25 -1.17
N SER A 165 -20.54 4.05 -0.14
CA SER A 165 -21.08 5.41 0.00
C SER A 165 -20.61 6.32 -1.14
N LEU A 166 -19.31 6.29 -1.47
CA LEU A 166 -18.79 7.03 -2.63
C LEU A 166 -19.44 6.54 -3.92
N PHE A 167 -19.51 5.23 -4.13
CA PHE A 167 -20.06 4.64 -5.35
C PHE A 167 -21.51 5.07 -5.60
N LYS A 168 -22.35 5.15 -4.57
CA LYS A 168 -23.72 5.66 -4.69
C LYS A 168 -23.79 7.09 -5.23
N HIS A 169 -22.87 7.95 -4.80
CA HIS A 169 -22.79 9.33 -5.32
C HIS A 169 -22.31 9.36 -6.77
N LEU A 170 -21.36 8.48 -7.12
CA LEU A 170 -20.85 8.36 -8.49
C LEU A 170 -21.92 7.82 -9.46
N GLU A 171 -22.77 6.87 -9.04
CA GLU A 171 -23.89 6.38 -9.86
C GLU A 171 -24.90 7.49 -10.20
N SER A 172 -25.04 8.49 -9.32
CA SER A 172 -25.90 9.66 -9.55
C SER A 172 -25.25 10.79 -10.35
N ASP A 173 -23.94 10.74 -10.60
CA ASP A 173 -23.21 11.76 -11.36
C ASP A 173 -23.33 11.54 -12.88
N GLU A 174 -24.36 12.13 -13.49
CA GLU A 174 -24.56 12.08 -14.95
C GLU A 174 -23.39 12.69 -15.74
N THR A 175 -22.66 13.65 -15.14
CA THR A 175 -21.59 14.39 -15.83
C THR A 175 -20.28 13.61 -15.87
N GLN A 176 -20.16 12.55 -15.06
CA GLN A 176 -18.93 11.76 -14.88
C GLN A 176 -17.72 12.65 -14.53
N SER A 177 -18.00 13.74 -13.83
CA SER A 177 -17.04 14.78 -13.50
C SER A 177 -15.83 14.21 -12.75
N PHE A 178 -16.08 13.33 -11.77
CA PHE A 178 -15.06 12.67 -10.99
C PHE A 178 -14.03 11.90 -11.85
N VAL A 179 -14.49 11.01 -12.73
CA VAL A 179 -13.60 10.19 -13.57
C VAL A 179 -12.94 11.01 -14.67
N ARG A 180 -13.62 12.03 -15.21
CA ARG A 180 -13.05 12.95 -16.18
C ARG A 180 -11.90 13.74 -15.58
N THR A 181 -12.08 14.31 -14.39
CA THR A 181 -11.00 15.06 -13.72
C THR A 181 -9.77 14.20 -13.48
N PHE A 182 -9.93 12.95 -13.01
CA PHE A 182 -8.77 12.07 -12.84
C PHE A 182 -8.13 11.66 -14.16
N SER A 183 -8.93 11.36 -15.19
CA SER A 183 -8.43 11.06 -16.53
C SER A 183 -7.63 12.24 -17.10
N GLU A 184 -8.16 13.46 -17.01
CA GLU A 184 -7.50 14.68 -17.49
C GLU A 184 -6.20 14.95 -16.73
N LYS A 185 -6.19 14.79 -15.40
CA LYS A 185 -4.98 14.94 -14.59
C LYS A 185 -3.91 13.93 -15.00
N ILE A 186 -4.25 12.65 -15.17
CA ILE A 186 -3.30 11.62 -15.62
C ILE A 186 -2.78 11.92 -17.03
N GLN A 187 -3.65 12.35 -17.96
CA GLN A 187 -3.25 12.73 -19.32
C GLN A 187 -2.33 13.96 -19.35
N HIS A 188 -2.58 14.95 -18.48
CA HIS A 188 -1.74 16.12 -18.35
C HIS A 188 -0.35 15.73 -17.81
N SER A 189 -0.30 14.96 -16.72
CA SER A 189 0.95 14.45 -16.15
C SER A 189 1.73 13.59 -17.15
N LEU A 190 1.05 12.78 -17.96
CA LEU A 190 1.65 12.01 -19.05
C LEU A 190 2.31 12.92 -20.09
N THR A 191 1.63 13.99 -20.49
CA THR A 191 2.16 14.97 -21.46
C THR A 191 3.35 15.73 -20.89
N SER A 192 3.27 16.16 -19.63
CA SER A 192 4.39 16.81 -18.94
C SER A 192 5.59 15.89 -18.79
N LEU A 193 5.36 14.60 -18.51
CA LEU A 193 6.42 13.60 -18.44
C LEU A 193 7.11 13.40 -19.79
N ARG A 194 6.35 13.33 -20.89
CA ARG A 194 6.91 13.28 -22.26
C ARG A 194 7.78 14.48 -22.58
N ASN A 195 7.28 15.68 -22.26
CA ASN A 195 8.00 16.92 -22.50
C ASN A 195 9.28 16.95 -21.67
N TRP A 196 9.20 16.59 -20.39
CA TRP A 196 10.36 16.46 -19.52
C TRP A 196 11.38 15.45 -20.04
N LYS A 197 10.98 14.25 -20.49
CA LYS A 197 11.90 13.26 -21.09
C LYS A 197 12.57 13.78 -22.36
N SER A 198 11.85 14.54 -23.18
CA SER A 198 12.39 15.15 -24.40
C SER A 198 13.40 16.26 -24.08
N GLU A 199 13.07 17.11 -23.10
CA GLU A 199 13.97 18.14 -22.56
C GLU A 199 15.21 17.50 -21.93
N LEU A 200 15.03 16.41 -21.18
CA LEU A 200 16.09 15.62 -20.56
C LEU A 200 17.07 15.09 -21.61
N ALA A 201 16.55 14.42 -22.65
CA ALA A 201 17.37 13.89 -23.74
C ALA A 201 18.16 14.98 -24.48
N PHE A 202 17.62 16.20 -24.56
CA PHE A 202 18.34 17.33 -25.12
C PHE A 202 19.48 17.78 -24.19
N VAL A 203 19.21 17.97 -22.89
CA VAL A 203 20.22 18.38 -21.90
C VAL A 203 21.35 17.37 -21.79
N THR A 204 21.05 16.07 -21.71
CA THR A 204 22.07 15.00 -21.62
C THR A 204 23.00 14.98 -22.83
N ASN A 205 22.48 15.29 -24.02
CA ASN A 205 23.29 15.37 -25.24
C ASN A 205 24.15 16.64 -25.33
N THR A 206 23.72 17.72 -24.67
CA THR A 206 24.36 19.05 -24.81
C THR A 206 25.31 19.38 -23.65
N ALA A 207 25.03 18.89 -22.44
CA ALA A 207 25.78 19.16 -21.22
C ALA A 207 25.72 17.97 -20.24
N PRO A 208 26.43 16.85 -20.53
CA PRO A 208 26.37 15.63 -19.73
C PRO A 208 26.89 15.79 -18.28
N GLU A 209 27.74 16.79 -18.02
CA GLU A 209 28.40 16.99 -16.72
C GLU A 209 27.50 17.59 -15.62
N ILE A 210 26.38 18.24 -15.98
CA ILE A 210 25.47 18.92 -15.02
C ILE A 210 24.26 18.02 -14.67
N GLY A 211 24.16 16.87 -15.33
CA GLY A 211 22.92 16.13 -15.53
C GLY A 211 22.14 15.89 -14.25
N GLU A 212 22.63 15.06 -13.34
CA GLU A 212 21.77 14.39 -12.36
C GLU A 212 21.07 15.31 -11.34
N GLN A 213 21.72 16.39 -10.91
CA GLN A 213 21.12 17.36 -10.00
C GLN A 213 20.09 18.25 -10.72
N LEU A 214 20.45 18.76 -11.90
CA LEU A 214 19.56 19.55 -12.73
C LEU A 214 18.35 18.72 -13.20
N HIS A 215 18.53 17.42 -13.44
CA HIS A 215 17.45 16.49 -13.79
C HIS A 215 16.38 16.40 -12.71
N ARG A 216 16.81 16.28 -11.44
CA ARG A 216 15.91 16.25 -10.28
C ARG A 216 15.19 17.58 -10.10
N GLU A 217 15.90 18.70 -10.18
CA GLU A 217 15.31 20.04 -10.07
C GLU A 217 14.30 20.31 -11.19
N MET A 218 14.59 19.89 -12.43
CA MET A 218 13.66 19.99 -13.56
C MET A 218 12.39 19.15 -13.37
N LEU A 219 12.50 17.94 -12.80
CA LEU A 219 11.33 17.12 -12.49
C LEU A 219 10.54 17.71 -11.32
N LEU A 220 11.21 18.21 -10.28
CA LEU A 220 10.57 18.88 -9.14
C LEU A 220 9.81 20.14 -9.58
N ALA A 221 10.25 20.80 -10.65
CA ALA A 221 9.54 21.90 -11.27
C ALA A 221 8.25 21.47 -12.01
N LYS A 222 8.08 20.19 -12.35
CA LYS A 222 6.85 19.62 -12.94
C LYS A 222 5.94 19.10 -11.83
N THR A 223 5.27 20.03 -11.13
CA THR A 223 4.41 19.71 -9.97
C THR A 223 3.31 18.70 -10.31
N ASP A 224 2.78 18.73 -11.53
CA ASP A 224 1.73 17.85 -12.00
C ASP A 224 2.15 16.38 -12.14
N VAL A 225 3.43 16.12 -12.45
CA VAL A 225 3.98 14.75 -12.48
C VAL A 225 4.07 14.20 -11.05
N ILE A 226 4.42 15.05 -10.08
CA ILE A 226 4.49 14.67 -8.66
C ILE A 226 3.08 14.47 -8.08
N GLU A 227 2.15 15.37 -8.41
CA GLU A 227 0.74 15.29 -8.00
C GLU A 227 0.07 14.01 -8.51
N SER A 228 0.46 13.51 -9.69
CA SER A 228 -0.06 12.26 -10.25
C SER A 228 0.10 11.07 -9.30
N LYS A 229 1.15 11.05 -8.48
CA LYS A 229 1.38 10.01 -7.48
C LYS A 229 0.27 9.97 -6.44
N ASN A 230 -0.21 11.12 -5.98
CA ASN A 230 -1.29 11.22 -5.00
C ASN A 230 -2.64 10.83 -5.62
N VAL A 231 -2.86 11.20 -6.88
CA VAL A 231 -4.02 10.76 -7.66
C VAL A 231 -4.05 9.24 -7.80
N LEU A 232 -2.94 8.64 -8.24
CA LEU A 232 -2.79 7.19 -8.35
C LEU A 232 -3.01 6.51 -7.00
N ARG A 233 -2.47 7.07 -5.91
CA ARG A 233 -2.66 6.55 -4.56
C ARG A 233 -4.13 6.56 -4.14
N LEU A 234 -4.88 7.62 -4.44
CA LEU A 234 -6.31 7.64 -4.16
C LEU A 234 -7.03 6.55 -4.97
N LEU A 235 -6.80 6.47 -6.28
CA LEU A 235 -7.42 5.46 -7.15
C LEU A 235 -7.11 4.01 -6.70
N GLN A 236 -5.89 3.77 -6.20
CA GLN A 236 -5.51 2.53 -5.56
C GLN A 236 -6.43 2.22 -4.35
N LEU A 237 -6.59 3.17 -3.43
CA LEU A 237 -7.39 2.99 -2.20
C LEU A 237 -8.89 2.84 -2.47
N LEU A 238 -9.39 3.42 -3.57
CA LEU A 238 -10.78 3.20 -3.99
C LEU A 238 -11.05 1.73 -4.37
N CYS A 239 -10.02 1.03 -4.85
CA CYS A 239 -10.13 -0.37 -5.29
C CYS A 239 -9.60 -1.37 -4.24
N GLU A 240 -8.88 -0.90 -3.22
CA GLU A 240 -8.36 -1.72 -2.11
C GLU A 240 -9.48 -2.53 -1.45
N GLY A 241 -9.20 -3.81 -1.18
CA GLY A 241 -10.21 -4.73 -0.66
C GLY A 241 -11.16 -5.28 -1.73
N HIS A 242 -10.74 -5.24 -3.00
CA HIS A 242 -11.41 -5.90 -4.13
C HIS A 242 -12.81 -5.35 -4.43
N HIS A 243 -12.95 -4.02 -4.41
CA HIS A 243 -14.23 -3.36 -4.62
C HIS A 243 -14.64 -3.33 -6.11
N LEU A 244 -15.16 -4.46 -6.61
CA LEU A 244 -15.46 -4.70 -8.03
C LEU A 244 -16.29 -3.60 -8.70
N LYS A 245 -17.31 -3.06 -8.01
CA LYS A 245 -18.14 -1.98 -8.57
C LYS A 245 -17.33 -0.72 -8.91
N LEU A 246 -16.33 -0.39 -8.09
CA LEU A 246 -15.48 0.79 -8.33
C LEU A 246 -14.42 0.47 -9.39
N GLN A 247 -13.87 -0.75 -9.39
CA GLN A 247 -12.97 -1.22 -10.45
C GLN A 247 -13.64 -1.16 -11.83
N ASP A 248 -14.90 -1.61 -11.92
CA ASP A 248 -15.71 -1.55 -13.14
C ASP A 248 -16.07 -0.12 -13.50
N TYR A 249 -16.51 0.68 -12.53
CA TYR A 249 -16.82 2.08 -12.75
C TYR A 249 -15.63 2.90 -13.22
N LEU A 250 -14.39 2.60 -12.82
CA LEU A 250 -13.20 3.29 -13.34
C LEU A 250 -12.86 2.88 -14.79
N ARG A 251 -13.35 1.72 -15.24
CA ARG A 251 -13.17 1.22 -16.61
C ARG A 251 -14.27 1.72 -17.55
N GLU A 252 -15.52 1.66 -17.11
CA GLU A 252 -16.70 1.92 -17.93
C GLU A 252 -17.86 2.42 -17.07
N GLN A 253 -18.37 3.62 -17.37
CA GLN A 253 -19.52 4.21 -16.71
C GLN A 253 -20.78 4.02 -17.58
N PRO A 254 -21.99 3.91 -16.98
CA PRO A 254 -23.24 3.65 -17.70
C PRO A 254 -23.74 4.89 -18.46
N THR A 255 -22.95 5.39 -19.41
CA THR A 255 -23.21 6.64 -20.14
C THR A 255 -22.83 6.52 -21.62
N ALA A 256 -23.24 7.49 -22.43
CA ALA A 256 -22.99 7.46 -23.88
C ALA A 256 -21.49 7.59 -24.26
N ASN A 257 -20.67 8.22 -23.42
CA ASN A 257 -19.25 8.48 -23.67
C ASN A 257 -18.42 8.14 -22.42
N PRO A 258 -18.18 6.85 -22.14
CA PRO A 258 -17.44 6.42 -20.96
C PRO A 258 -15.96 6.83 -21.04
N VAL A 259 -15.39 7.12 -19.87
CA VAL A 259 -13.98 7.45 -19.68
C VAL A 259 -13.27 6.26 -19.04
N ASN A 260 -12.27 5.72 -19.74
CA ASN A 260 -11.55 4.53 -19.29
C ASN A 260 -10.25 4.92 -18.56
N VAL A 261 -10.36 5.20 -17.26
CA VAL A 261 -9.23 5.61 -16.40
C VAL A 261 -8.15 4.53 -16.36
N VAL A 262 -8.56 3.25 -16.36
CA VAL A 262 -7.62 2.09 -16.39
C VAL A 262 -6.70 2.18 -17.60
N THR A 263 -7.24 2.50 -18.78
CA THR A 263 -6.46 2.66 -20.02
C THR A 263 -5.49 3.84 -19.92
N GLU A 264 -5.89 4.95 -19.31
CA GLU A 264 -5.00 6.10 -19.13
C GLU A 264 -3.85 5.79 -18.19
N ILE A 265 -4.09 5.04 -17.10
CA ILE A 265 -3.01 4.60 -16.19
C ILE A 265 -2.03 3.67 -16.91
N ILE A 266 -2.51 2.75 -17.76
CA ILE A 266 -1.62 1.88 -18.55
C ILE A 266 -0.76 2.69 -19.53
N ARG A 267 -1.35 3.70 -20.20
CA ARG A 267 -0.58 4.61 -21.07
C ARG A 267 0.44 5.41 -20.28
N PHE A 268 0.08 5.85 -19.08
CA PHE A 268 0.99 6.56 -18.18
C PHE A 268 2.14 5.67 -17.74
N LEU A 269 1.88 4.42 -17.32
CA LEU A 269 2.92 3.45 -16.98
C LEU A 269 3.93 3.27 -18.12
N LYS A 270 3.42 3.05 -19.34
CA LYS A 270 4.26 2.88 -20.52
C LYS A 270 5.17 4.08 -20.74
N GLU A 271 4.64 5.29 -20.57
CA GLU A 271 5.42 6.51 -20.69
C GLU A 271 6.44 6.67 -19.57
N VAL A 272 6.10 6.27 -18.33
CA VAL A 272 7.03 6.26 -17.19
C VAL A 272 8.20 5.33 -17.45
N ILE A 273 7.95 4.15 -17.99
CA ILE A 273 8.98 3.14 -18.24
C ILE A 273 9.83 3.45 -19.48
N SER A 274 9.20 3.92 -20.57
CA SER A 274 9.87 4.06 -21.86
C SER A 274 11.07 5.01 -21.85
N GLY A 275 12.15 4.65 -22.53
CA GLY A 275 13.30 5.55 -22.76
C GLY A 275 14.32 5.58 -21.63
N GLY A 276 14.29 4.59 -20.74
CA GLY A 276 15.17 4.51 -19.57
C GLY A 276 14.50 5.03 -18.32
N LEU A 277 14.42 4.17 -17.30
CA LEU A 277 13.87 4.50 -16.00
C LEU A 277 14.91 5.27 -15.17
N GLU A 278 14.65 6.57 -15.01
CA GLU A 278 15.41 7.43 -14.10
C GLU A 278 14.98 7.20 -12.64
N GLU A 279 15.91 7.30 -11.70
CA GLU A 279 15.63 7.09 -10.27
C GLU A 279 14.58 8.07 -9.72
N SER A 280 14.58 9.30 -10.25
CA SER A 280 13.63 10.35 -9.87
C SER A 280 12.17 9.98 -10.15
N ILE A 281 11.91 9.03 -11.06
CA ILE A 281 10.56 8.54 -11.39
C ILE A 281 10.24 7.15 -10.82
N PHE A 282 11.15 6.50 -10.10
CA PHE A 282 10.90 5.19 -9.48
C PHE A 282 9.69 5.19 -8.57
N SER A 283 9.57 6.23 -7.73
CA SER A 283 8.45 6.31 -6.78
C SER A 283 7.09 6.51 -7.48
N ILE A 284 7.07 7.04 -8.70
CA ILE A 284 5.88 7.16 -9.54
C ILE A 284 5.59 5.82 -10.22
N ALA A 285 6.62 5.14 -10.74
CA ALA A 285 6.49 3.81 -11.34
C ALA A 285 5.94 2.79 -10.33
N ILE A 286 6.51 2.73 -9.12
CA ILE A 286 6.04 1.89 -8.01
C ILE A 286 4.57 2.15 -7.71
N GLN A 287 4.18 3.42 -7.53
CA GLN A 287 2.80 3.79 -7.24
C GLN A 287 1.86 3.43 -8.41
N THR A 288 2.31 3.53 -9.66
CA THR A 288 1.54 3.15 -10.84
C THR A 288 1.29 1.63 -10.86
N PHE A 289 2.31 0.82 -10.58
CA PHE A 289 2.17 -0.64 -10.45
C PHE A 289 1.25 -1.05 -9.30
N HIS A 290 1.38 -0.42 -8.12
CA HIS A 290 0.47 -0.67 -7.00
C HIS A 290 -0.98 -0.36 -7.35
N THR A 291 -1.22 0.73 -8.08
CA THR A 291 -2.56 1.11 -8.52
C THR A 291 -3.14 0.10 -9.53
N LEU A 292 -2.35 -0.32 -10.51
CA LEU A 292 -2.74 -1.32 -11.50
C LEU A 292 -3.01 -2.70 -10.87
N THR A 293 -2.24 -3.04 -9.84
CA THR A 293 -2.44 -4.26 -9.06
C THR A 293 -3.83 -4.26 -8.40
N GLU A 294 -4.19 -3.20 -7.66
CA GLU A 294 -5.51 -3.10 -7.01
C GLU A 294 -6.68 -3.01 -8.00
N LEU A 295 -6.45 -2.47 -9.21
CA LEU A 295 -7.44 -2.47 -10.28
C LEU A 295 -7.73 -3.89 -10.83
N CYS A 296 -6.82 -4.84 -10.63
CA CYS A 296 -6.94 -6.22 -11.15
C CYS A 296 -7.27 -7.26 -10.08
N GLN A 297 -6.83 -7.03 -8.84
CA GLN A 297 -6.99 -7.98 -7.74
C GLN A 297 -8.45 -8.22 -7.35
N GLY A 298 -8.73 -9.40 -6.82
CA GLY A 298 -10.07 -9.78 -6.39
C GLY A 298 -10.98 -10.14 -7.55
N PRO A 299 -10.61 -11.21 -8.26
CA PRO A 299 -10.42 -11.21 -9.72
C PRO A 299 -11.31 -10.25 -10.50
N CYS A 300 -10.70 -9.36 -11.29
CA CYS A 300 -11.38 -8.49 -12.25
C CYS A 300 -10.98 -8.84 -13.70
N PRO A 301 -11.67 -9.80 -14.36
CA PRO A 301 -11.27 -10.35 -15.66
C PRO A 301 -11.09 -9.30 -16.75
N GLU A 302 -11.97 -8.31 -16.80
CA GLU A 302 -11.99 -7.26 -17.81
C GLU A 302 -10.79 -6.31 -17.69
N ASN A 303 -10.44 -5.90 -16.46
CA ASN A 303 -9.24 -5.09 -16.22
C ASN A 303 -7.98 -5.91 -16.52
N GLN A 304 -7.90 -7.14 -16.02
CA GLN A 304 -6.79 -8.05 -16.29
C GLN A 304 -6.58 -8.25 -17.81
N ALA A 305 -7.66 -8.46 -18.57
CA ALA A 305 -7.60 -8.58 -20.03
C ALA A 305 -7.15 -7.27 -20.70
N ALA A 306 -7.61 -6.11 -20.22
CA ALA A 306 -7.22 -4.81 -20.75
C ALA A 306 -5.72 -4.50 -20.58
N LEU A 307 -5.11 -4.95 -19.48
CA LEU A 307 -3.67 -4.83 -19.22
C LEU A 307 -2.86 -5.74 -20.15
N VAL A 308 -3.25 -7.02 -20.27
CA VAL A 308 -2.54 -7.97 -21.16
C VAL A 308 -2.65 -7.56 -22.62
N ALA A 309 -3.83 -7.12 -23.07
CA ALA A 309 -4.04 -6.64 -24.43
C ALA A 309 -3.19 -5.40 -24.79
N ARG A 310 -2.73 -4.64 -23.79
CA ARG A 310 -1.86 -3.46 -23.96
C ARG A 310 -0.38 -3.76 -23.75
N ASN A 311 -0.01 -5.03 -23.62
CA ASN A 311 1.37 -5.51 -23.47
C ASN A 311 2.08 -5.01 -22.20
N VAL A 312 1.36 -4.85 -21.08
CA VAL A 312 1.97 -4.50 -19.78
C VAL A 312 3.07 -5.49 -19.37
N THR A 313 3.01 -6.75 -19.81
CA THR A 313 4.08 -7.74 -19.60
C THR A 313 5.42 -7.30 -20.24
N SER A 314 5.39 -6.63 -21.38
CA SER A 314 6.60 -6.09 -22.02
C SER A 314 7.17 -4.92 -21.21
N ASP A 315 6.30 -4.04 -20.70
CA ASP A 315 6.72 -2.92 -19.86
C ASP A 315 7.36 -3.45 -18.56
N ILE A 316 6.83 -4.54 -17.99
CA ILE A 316 7.39 -5.21 -16.81
C ILE A 316 8.74 -5.86 -17.12
N ASN A 317 8.92 -6.48 -18.29
CA ASN A 317 10.24 -7.02 -18.66
C ASN A 317 11.31 -5.92 -18.69
N GLU A 318 10.99 -4.72 -19.20
CA GLU A 318 11.94 -3.60 -19.21
C GLU A 318 12.42 -3.25 -17.79
N VAL A 319 11.52 -3.32 -16.79
CA VAL A 319 11.85 -3.14 -15.36
C VAL A 319 12.71 -4.29 -14.81
N LEU A 320 12.39 -5.54 -15.16
CA LEU A 320 13.10 -6.71 -14.64
C LEU A 320 14.50 -6.85 -15.26
N GLU A 321 14.65 -6.54 -16.55
CA GLU A 321 15.91 -6.64 -17.30
C GLU A 321 16.89 -5.51 -17.01
N SER A 322 16.38 -4.35 -16.59
CA SER A 322 17.19 -3.17 -16.32
C SER A 322 18.20 -3.41 -15.20
N ALA A 323 19.47 -3.11 -15.47
CA ALA A 323 20.59 -3.30 -14.54
C ALA A 323 20.71 -2.23 -13.44
N PHE A 324 20.06 -1.07 -13.62
CA PHE A 324 20.06 0.08 -12.69
C PHE A 324 21.40 0.35 -11.98
N PRO A 325 22.50 0.58 -12.73
CA PRO A 325 23.81 0.77 -12.11
C PRO A 325 23.83 2.04 -11.24
N GLN A 326 24.46 1.95 -10.07
CA GLN A 326 24.66 3.07 -9.13
C GLN A 326 23.37 3.69 -8.55
N ARG A 327 22.24 2.97 -8.59
CA ARG A 327 20.96 3.39 -7.99
C ARG A 327 20.76 2.74 -6.62
N ASP A 328 19.82 3.28 -5.83
CA ASP A 328 19.42 2.67 -4.55
C ASP A 328 18.81 1.27 -4.76
N ASP A 329 19.53 0.24 -4.32
CA ASP A 329 19.11 -1.16 -4.40
C ASP A 329 17.75 -1.40 -3.73
N THR A 330 17.40 -0.62 -2.70
CA THR A 330 16.12 -0.72 -1.98
C THR A 330 14.95 -0.33 -2.88
N LEU A 331 15.07 0.81 -3.57
CA LEU A 331 14.03 1.30 -4.47
C LEU A 331 13.91 0.43 -5.72
N VAL A 332 15.04 -0.07 -6.25
CA VAL A 332 15.04 -1.02 -7.37
C VAL A 332 14.33 -2.31 -6.97
N PHE A 333 14.59 -2.81 -5.76
CA PHE A 333 13.93 -3.98 -5.22
C PHE A 333 12.41 -3.75 -5.06
N GLU A 334 11.98 -2.62 -4.49
CA GLU A 334 10.57 -2.26 -4.35
C GLU A 334 9.87 -2.17 -5.72
N LEU A 335 10.52 -1.54 -6.70
CA LEU A 335 10.02 -1.43 -8.07
C LEU A 335 9.80 -2.80 -8.73
N ARG A 336 10.78 -3.70 -8.62
CA ARG A 336 10.65 -5.07 -9.17
C ARG A 336 9.59 -5.88 -8.42
N CYS A 337 9.44 -5.68 -7.12
CA CYS A 337 8.36 -6.28 -6.34
C CYS A 337 6.99 -5.83 -6.84
N ALA A 338 6.78 -4.53 -7.00
CA ALA A 338 5.52 -3.96 -7.48
C ALA A 338 5.15 -4.48 -8.88
N ALA A 339 6.14 -4.54 -9.78
CA ALA A 339 5.97 -5.09 -11.12
C ALA A 339 5.59 -6.59 -11.10
N THR A 340 6.26 -7.38 -10.24
CA THR A 340 5.98 -8.82 -10.08
C THR A 340 4.57 -9.08 -9.51
N LEU A 341 4.15 -8.30 -8.51
CA LEU A 341 2.80 -8.39 -7.95
C LEU A 341 1.73 -8.04 -8.99
N THR A 342 2.01 -7.08 -9.87
CA THR A 342 1.13 -6.77 -11.00
C THR A 342 0.95 -7.99 -11.89
N LEU A 343 2.03 -8.71 -12.27
CA LEU A 343 1.92 -9.95 -13.04
C LEU A 343 1.09 -11.04 -12.34
N LEU A 344 1.29 -11.21 -11.03
CA LEU A 344 0.52 -12.18 -10.25
C LEU A 344 -0.97 -11.83 -10.23
N SER A 345 -1.31 -10.54 -10.11
CA SER A 345 -2.72 -10.08 -10.14
C SER A 345 -3.42 -10.35 -11.47
N LEU A 346 -2.67 -10.46 -12.58
CA LEU A 346 -3.21 -10.82 -13.89
C LEU A 346 -3.59 -12.30 -14.02
N LEU A 347 -3.05 -13.15 -13.13
CA LEU A 347 -3.31 -14.58 -13.10
C LEU A 347 -4.32 -14.98 -12.03
N GLU A 348 -4.69 -14.07 -11.13
CA GLU A 348 -5.67 -14.32 -10.08
C GLU A 348 -7.06 -14.61 -10.67
N GLY A 349 -7.73 -15.68 -10.20
CA GLY A 349 -9.05 -16.10 -10.69
C GLY A 349 -9.09 -16.47 -12.18
N CYS A 350 -7.93 -16.79 -12.78
CA CYS A 350 -7.85 -17.07 -14.21
C CYS A 350 -8.41 -18.45 -14.55
N ASN A 351 -9.60 -18.47 -15.15
CA ASN A 351 -10.26 -19.68 -15.65
C ASN A 351 -10.06 -19.90 -17.17
N GLU A 352 -9.35 -19.00 -17.83
CA GLU A 352 -9.08 -19.02 -19.27
C GLU A 352 -7.62 -19.38 -19.58
N GLN A 353 -7.39 -19.78 -20.84
CA GLN A 353 -6.08 -20.23 -21.32
C GLN A 353 -5.34 -19.14 -22.12
N VAL A 354 -6.03 -18.11 -22.61
CA VAL A 354 -5.46 -17.13 -23.55
C VAL A 354 -4.47 -16.22 -22.85
N ARG A 355 -4.90 -15.56 -21.77
CA ARG A 355 -4.09 -14.59 -21.02
C ARG A 355 -2.80 -15.18 -20.43
N PRO A 356 -2.80 -16.33 -19.73
CA PRO A 356 -1.56 -16.95 -19.25
C PRO A 356 -0.60 -17.29 -20.40
N LYS A 357 -1.11 -17.77 -21.55
CA LYS A 357 -0.27 -18.08 -22.72
C LYS A 357 0.37 -16.83 -23.33
N LEU A 358 -0.36 -15.71 -23.40
CA LEU A 358 0.20 -14.43 -23.85
C LEU A 358 1.30 -13.93 -22.91
N ILE A 359 1.11 -14.08 -21.59
CA ILE A 359 2.14 -13.76 -20.60
C ILE A 359 3.38 -14.64 -20.82
N VAL A 360 3.22 -15.96 -20.98
CA VAL A 360 4.34 -16.89 -21.25
C VAL A 360 5.10 -16.52 -22.53
N GLN A 361 4.40 -16.09 -23.58
CA GLN A 361 5.02 -15.69 -24.85
C GLN A 361 5.82 -14.39 -24.77
N THR A 362 5.50 -13.53 -23.80
CA THR A 362 6.07 -12.18 -23.70
C THR A 362 7.13 -12.09 -22.61
N ILE A 363 6.94 -12.78 -21.48
CA ILE A 363 7.80 -12.65 -20.29
C ILE A 363 9.22 -13.18 -20.55
N ASN A 364 10.22 -12.47 -20.04
CA ASN A 364 11.61 -12.92 -20.10
C ASN A 364 11.96 -13.78 -18.88
N PHE A 365 11.84 -15.10 -19.03
CA PHE A 365 12.17 -16.05 -17.96
C PHE A 365 13.66 -16.02 -17.56
N GLY A 366 14.57 -15.63 -18.46
CA GLY A 366 15.98 -15.49 -18.13
C GLY A 366 16.22 -14.34 -17.14
N ALA A 367 15.54 -13.21 -17.31
CA ALA A 367 15.59 -12.09 -16.37
C ALA A 367 14.98 -12.46 -15.01
N VAL A 368 13.82 -13.16 -15.02
CA VAL A 368 13.18 -13.67 -13.80
C VAL A 368 14.11 -14.62 -13.04
N GLN A 369 14.74 -15.57 -13.73
CA GLN A 369 15.71 -16.49 -13.14
C GLN A 369 16.92 -15.75 -12.57
N ALA A 370 17.50 -14.80 -13.31
CA ALA A 370 18.66 -14.04 -12.85
C ALA A 370 18.37 -13.24 -11.57
N ILE A 371 17.19 -12.63 -11.45
CA ILE A 371 16.76 -11.94 -10.22
C ILE A 371 16.60 -12.95 -9.07
N LEU A 372 15.97 -14.09 -9.33
CA LEU A 372 15.78 -15.13 -8.32
C LEU A 372 17.13 -15.67 -7.81
N ASP A 373 18.09 -15.91 -8.71
CA ASP A 373 19.44 -16.35 -8.37
C ASP A 373 20.20 -15.28 -7.56
N TRP A 374 20.08 -14.00 -7.94
CA TRP A 374 20.64 -12.90 -7.17
C TRP A 374 20.06 -12.82 -5.75
N ILE A 375 18.74 -12.95 -5.61
CA ILE A 375 18.08 -13.02 -4.30
C ILE A 375 18.59 -14.22 -3.50
N TRP A 376 18.67 -15.39 -4.14
CA TRP A 376 19.09 -16.63 -3.49
C TRP A 376 20.49 -16.52 -2.89
N ILE A 377 21.45 -15.95 -3.64
CA ILE A 377 22.82 -15.70 -3.17
C ILE A 377 22.81 -14.83 -1.90
N ALA A 378 21.90 -13.85 -1.79
CA ALA A 378 21.81 -12.99 -0.62
C ALA A 378 21.22 -13.69 0.62
N VAL A 379 20.38 -14.72 0.44
CA VAL A 379 19.65 -15.37 1.55
C VAL A 379 20.13 -16.78 1.91
N GLU A 380 20.89 -17.47 1.05
CA GLU A 380 21.24 -18.89 1.28
C GLU A 380 22.10 -19.10 2.54
N GLY A 381 23.07 -18.22 2.80
CA GLY A 381 23.97 -18.34 3.94
C GLY A 381 23.22 -18.22 5.28
N PRO A 382 22.42 -17.16 5.47
CA PRO A 382 21.52 -17.04 6.61
C PRO A 382 20.56 -18.23 6.76
N ILE A 383 19.94 -18.71 5.67
CA ILE A 383 19.05 -19.88 5.70
C ILE A 383 19.79 -21.14 6.14
N ALA A 384 21.00 -21.38 5.62
CA ALA A 384 21.83 -22.53 5.98
C ALA A 384 22.30 -22.50 7.43
N SER A 385 22.44 -21.30 8.01
CA SER A 385 22.82 -21.12 9.42
C SER A 385 21.68 -21.45 10.39
N GLY A 386 20.44 -21.57 9.91
CA GLY A 386 19.26 -21.87 10.72
C GLY A 386 18.89 -20.75 11.70
N GLY A 387 19.48 -19.57 11.54
CA GLY A 387 19.22 -18.37 12.34
C GLY A 387 17.97 -17.61 11.90
N TYR A 388 17.54 -16.66 12.72
CA TYR A 388 16.47 -15.72 12.37
C TYR A 388 16.90 -14.83 11.19
N LEU A 389 16.05 -14.74 10.18
CA LEU A 389 16.27 -13.87 9.01
C LEU A 389 15.87 -12.43 9.38
N PRO A 390 16.75 -11.43 9.20
CA PRO A 390 16.38 -10.01 9.28
C PRO A 390 15.23 -9.65 8.34
N GLU A 391 14.51 -8.57 8.65
CA GLU A 391 13.32 -8.14 7.90
C GLU A 391 13.59 -7.94 6.40
N ASP A 392 14.71 -7.30 6.05
CA ASP A 392 15.12 -7.10 4.65
C ASP A 392 15.34 -8.43 3.90
N GLN A 393 15.89 -9.44 4.58
CA GLN A 393 16.09 -10.77 4.00
C GLN A 393 14.77 -11.55 3.90
N GLN A 394 13.82 -11.31 4.80
CA GLN A 394 12.47 -11.87 4.68
C GLN A 394 11.73 -11.25 3.49
N ALA A 395 11.87 -9.94 3.26
CA ALA A 395 11.32 -9.27 2.08
C ALA A 395 11.90 -9.85 0.79
N LEU A 396 13.23 -10.00 0.72
CA LEU A 396 13.93 -10.67 -0.38
C LEU A 396 13.37 -12.07 -0.63
N LEU A 397 13.26 -12.90 0.41
CA LEU A 397 12.69 -14.25 0.30
C LEU A 397 11.23 -14.23 -0.17
N GLY A 398 10.43 -13.27 0.30
CA GLY A 398 9.06 -13.05 -0.16
C GLY A 398 9.00 -12.77 -1.66
N MET A 399 9.90 -11.92 -2.17
CA MET A 399 10.01 -11.67 -3.61
C MET A 399 10.44 -12.92 -4.39
N ALA A 400 11.39 -13.71 -3.87
CA ALA A 400 11.78 -14.97 -4.50
C ALA A 400 10.59 -15.94 -4.61
N PHE A 401 9.77 -16.05 -3.57
CA PHE A 401 8.53 -16.82 -3.63
C PHE A 401 7.54 -16.25 -4.65
N ASN A 402 7.35 -14.94 -4.73
CA ASN A 402 6.45 -14.33 -5.72
C ASN A 402 6.88 -14.65 -7.16
N LEU A 403 8.18 -14.55 -7.48
CA LEU A 403 8.73 -14.92 -8.79
C LEU A 403 8.57 -16.43 -9.07
N PHE A 404 8.84 -17.26 -8.06
CA PHE A 404 8.70 -18.71 -8.20
C PHE A 404 7.25 -19.16 -8.37
N ILE A 405 6.33 -18.52 -7.64
CA ILE A 405 4.88 -18.71 -7.75
C ILE A 405 4.41 -18.30 -9.15
N LEU A 406 4.87 -17.16 -9.68
CA LEU A 406 4.55 -16.71 -11.03
C LEU A 406 4.91 -17.79 -12.06
N MET A 407 6.15 -18.27 -12.05
CA MET A 407 6.60 -19.32 -12.98
C MET A 407 5.84 -20.63 -12.77
N SER A 408 5.64 -21.06 -11.52
CA SER A 408 4.92 -22.28 -11.18
C SER A 408 3.46 -22.24 -11.61
N HIS A 409 2.81 -21.09 -11.51
CA HIS A 409 1.44 -20.89 -11.95
C HIS A 409 1.35 -20.92 -13.48
N LEU A 410 2.25 -20.20 -14.18
CA LEU A 410 2.30 -20.21 -15.65
C LEU A 410 2.57 -21.61 -16.23
N ARG A 411 3.34 -22.45 -15.53
CA ARG A 411 3.62 -23.84 -15.93
C ARG A 411 2.34 -24.69 -16.01
N THR A 412 1.28 -24.33 -15.30
CA THR A 412 0.00 -25.04 -15.41
C THR A 412 -0.72 -24.79 -16.74
N PHE A 413 -0.36 -23.74 -17.47
CA PHE A 413 -1.01 -23.31 -18.71
C PHE A 413 -0.14 -23.52 -19.97
N SER A 414 1.15 -23.79 -19.81
CA SER A 414 2.09 -23.94 -20.93
C SER A 414 3.23 -24.90 -20.62
N ASP A 415 3.59 -25.73 -21.60
CA ASP A 415 4.76 -26.63 -21.59
C ASP A 415 6.01 -25.96 -22.21
N ASP A 416 6.10 -24.63 -22.11
CA ASP A 416 7.21 -23.86 -22.66
C ASP A 416 8.55 -24.30 -22.06
N GLN A 417 9.52 -24.61 -22.93
CA GLN A 417 10.81 -25.15 -22.48
C GLN A 417 11.67 -24.10 -21.78
N ASN A 418 11.56 -22.82 -22.14
CA ASN A 418 12.31 -21.76 -21.47
C ASN A 418 11.80 -21.58 -20.04
N LEU A 419 10.48 -21.62 -19.84
CA LEU A 419 9.85 -21.63 -18.52
C LEU A 419 10.32 -22.82 -17.66
N LEU A 420 10.28 -24.03 -18.21
CA LEU A 420 10.73 -25.22 -17.47
C LEU A 420 12.21 -25.12 -17.09
N SER A 421 13.05 -24.68 -18.02
CA SER A 421 14.48 -24.51 -17.78
C SER A 421 14.78 -23.43 -16.73
N ALA A 422 14.00 -22.35 -16.71
CA ALA A 422 14.16 -21.28 -15.72
C ALA A 422 13.73 -21.71 -14.31
N ILE A 423 12.69 -22.54 -14.18
CA ILE A 423 12.25 -23.10 -12.89
C ILE A 423 13.31 -24.07 -12.35
N GLU A 424 13.73 -25.04 -13.17
CA GLU A 424 14.62 -26.12 -12.73
C GLU A 424 16.09 -25.65 -12.61
N GLY A 425 16.45 -24.60 -13.35
CA GLY A 425 17.80 -24.04 -13.38
C GLY A 425 18.12 -23.01 -12.31
N CYS A 426 17.14 -22.58 -11.49
CA CYS A 426 17.38 -21.57 -10.47
C CYS A 426 18.09 -22.14 -9.23
N LEU A 427 19.03 -21.39 -8.65
CA LEU A 427 19.90 -21.83 -7.56
C LEU A 427 19.11 -22.27 -6.31
N GLY A 428 17.99 -21.59 -6.03
CA GLY A 428 17.12 -21.86 -4.89
C GLY A 428 16.02 -22.90 -5.11
N TYR A 429 15.99 -23.58 -6.27
CA TYR A 429 14.88 -24.45 -6.68
C TYR A 429 14.46 -25.45 -5.59
N GLY A 430 15.42 -26.20 -5.03
CA GLY A 430 15.12 -27.24 -4.04
C GLY A 430 14.45 -26.70 -2.77
N TYR A 431 14.90 -25.55 -2.28
CA TYR A 431 14.32 -24.90 -1.11
C TYR A 431 12.92 -24.36 -1.42
N LEU A 432 12.79 -23.58 -2.50
CA LEU A 432 11.53 -22.95 -2.89
C LEU A 432 10.45 -23.99 -3.18
N GLN A 433 10.79 -25.03 -3.95
CA GLN A 433 9.87 -26.13 -4.29
C GLN A 433 9.42 -26.91 -3.05
N SER A 434 10.31 -27.17 -2.09
CA SER A 434 9.96 -27.88 -0.86
C SER A 434 9.01 -27.10 0.05
N ARG A 435 8.98 -25.77 -0.09
CA ARG A 435 8.17 -24.84 0.70
C ARG A 435 7.07 -24.16 -0.11
N LEU A 436 6.79 -24.66 -1.31
CA LEU A 436 5.68 -24.19 -2.13
C LEU A 436 4.45 -25.04 -1.83
N GLY A 437 3.44 -24.42 -1.22
CA GLY A 437 2.13 -25.00 -1.00
C GLY A 437 1.24 -24.79 -2.22
N VAL A 438 0.40 -25.77 -2.51
CA VAL A 438 -0.63 -25.67 -3.56
C VAL A 438 -1.95 -26.14 -2.99
N VAL A 439 -2.99 -25.33 -3.16
CA VAL A 439 -4.37 -25.70 -2.85
C VAL A 439 -5.24 -25.49 -4.08
N GLU A 440 -6.24 -26.35 -4.25
CA GLU A 440 -7.27 -26.19 -5.26
C GLU A 440 -8.53 -25.61 -4.61
N ILE A 441 -8.97 -24.46 -5.11
CA ILE A 441 -10.16 -23.76 -4.61
C ILE A 441 -11.25 -23.84 -5.67
N ALA A 442 -12.44 -24.31 -5.30
CA ALA A 442 -13.61 -24.29 -6.17
C ALA A 442 -14.39 -22.98 -5.94
N ARG A 443 -14.50 -22.15 -6.99
CA ARG A 443 -15.36 -20.96 -7.00
C ARG A 443 -16.47 -21.15 -8.03
N GLY A 444 -17.68 -21.47 -7.55
CA GLY A 444 -18.80 -21.82 -8.41
C GLY A 444 -18.51 -23.10 -9.20
N ALA A 445 -18.50 -23.00 -10.54
CA ALA A 445 -18.25 -24.13 -11.43
C ALA A 445 -16.77 -24.32 -11.83
N ALA A 446 -15.89 -23.38 -11.45
CA ALA A 446 -14.47 -23.41 -11.81
C ALA A 446 -13.59 -23.78 -10.62
N SER A 447 -12.48 -24.46 -10.89
CA SER A 447 -11.42 -24.77 -9.93
C SER A 447 -10.15 -23.99 -10.27
N GLU A 448 -9.60 -23.27 -9.30
CA GLU A 448 -8.34 -22.54 -9.43
C GLU A 448 -7.26 -23.18 -8.55
N LYS A 449 -6.01 -23.13 -9.00
CA LYS A 449 -4.84 -23.49 -8.18
C LYS A 449 -4.28 -22.23 -7.55
N VAL A 450 -4.19 -22.23 -6.22
CA VAL A 450 -3.56 -21.14 -5.47
C VAL A 450 -2.26 -21.66 -4.88
N TYR A 451 -1.20 -20.94 -5.21
CA TYR A 451 0.16 -21.19 -4.74
C TYR A 451 0.49 -20.24 -3.61
N PHE A 452 1.17 -20.72 -2.58
CA PHE A 452 1.57 -19.90 -1.44
C PHE A 452 2.84 -20.45 -0.79
N PRO A 453 3.68 -19.60 -0.18
CA PRO A 453 4.79 -20.08 0.63
C PRO A 453 4.25 -20.77 1.88
N ILE A 454 4.71 -21.99 2.15
CA ILE A 454 4.36 -22.72 3.37
C ILE A 454 4.96 -21.95 4.57
N PRO A 455 4.12 -21.49 5.52
CA PRO A 455 4.61 -20.75 6.68
C PRO A 455 5.65 -21.54 7.46
N GLN A 456 6.70 -20.88 7.96
CA GLN A 456 7.77 -21.55 8.70
C GLN A 456 7.24 -22.33 9.92
N ASN A 457 6.18 -21.84 10.56
CA ASN A 457 5.51 -22.51 11.69
C ASN A 457 5.05 -23.93 11.35
N CYS A 458 4.85 -24.25 10.07
CA CYS A 458 4.50 -25.60 9.63
C CYS A 458 5.57 -26.65 9.92
N GLN A 459 6.81 -26.24 10.23
CA GLN A 459 7.88 -27.17 10.66
C GLN A 459 7.58 -27.86 12.00
N TYR A 460 6.71 -27.27 12.84
CA TYR A 460 6.30 -27.84 14.12
C TYR A 460 5.10 -28.80 14.00
N LEU A 461 4.63 -29.09 12.79
CA LEU A 461 3.57 -30.07 12.56
C LEU A 461 4.12 -31.50 12.72
N THR A 462 4.07 -32.02 13.94
CA THR A 462 4.49 -33.39 14.27
C THR A 462 3.54 -34.45 13.72
N ASP A 463 4.01 -35.68 13.59
CA ASP A 463 3.16 -36.80 13.14
C ASP A 463 2.04 -37.11 14.14
N ASP A 464 2.24 -36.84 15.43
CA ASP A 464 1.18 -36.97 16.44
C ASP A 464 0.04 -35.97 16.20
N LEU A 465 0.35 -34.71 15.89
CA LEU A 465 -0.65 -33.70 15.54
C LEU A 465 -1.38 -34.06 14.23
N LYS A 466 -0.67 -34.61 13.24
CA LYS A 466 -1.31 -35.13 12.01
C LYS A 466 -2.25 -36.30 12.31
N ASN A 467 -1.83 -37.23 13.16
CA ASN A 467 -2.67 -38.36 13.58
C ASN A 467 -3.89 -37.87 14.38
N GLU A 468 -3.73 -36.85 15.22
CA GLU A 468 -4.83 -36.23 15.94
C GLU A 468 -5.91 -35.72 14.97
N ILE A 469 -5.51 -34.98 13.93
CA ILE A 469 -6.41 -34.55 12.85
C ILE A 469 -7.00 -35.77 12.13
N LEU A 470 -6.18 -36.73 11.72
CA LEU A 470 -6.64 -37.86 10.89
C LEU A 470 -7.72 -38.71 11.58
N PHE A 471 -7.54 -39.00 12.88
CA PHE A 471 -8.39 -39.92 13.63
C PHE A 471 -9.57 -39.25 14.35
N HIS A 472 -9.51 -37.95 14.64
CA HIS A 472 -10.54 -37.25 15.44
C HIS A 472 -11.46 -36.34 14.62
N ILE A 473 -11.40 -36.40 13.28
CA ILE A 473 -12.39 -35.73 12.42
C ILE A 473 -13.71 -36.50 12.45
N ASP A 474 -14.81 -35.79 12.68
CA ASP A 474 -16.16 -36.35 12.51
C ASP A 474 -16.42 -36.63 11.02
N ARG A 475 -16.64 -37.90 10.67
CA ARG A 475 -16.92 -38.34 9.30
C ARG A 475 -18.39 -38.76 9.11
N SER A 476 -19.27 -38.37 10.02
CA SER A 476 -20.71 -38.67 9.98
C SER A 476 -21.40 -38.15 8.70
N SER A 477 -20.94 -37.01 8.17
CA SER A 477 -21.40 -36.43 6.92
C SER A 477 -20.30 -35.63 6.22
N ALA A 478 -20.48 -35.32 4.94
CA ALA A 478 -19.54 -34.49 4.19
C ALA A 478 -19.37 -33.09 4.80
N SER A 479 -20.47 -32.48 5.27
CA SER A 479 -20.44 -31.17 5.94
C SER A 479 -19.73 -31.25 7.29
N ALA A 480 -20.08 -32.25 8.12
CA ALA A 480 -19.44 -32.44 9.43
C ALA A 480 -17.93 -32.68 9.31
N LYS A 481 -17.49 -33.42 8.28
CA LYS A 481 -16.07 -33.64 7.98
C LYS A 481 -15.31 -32.34 7.77
N VAL A 482 -15.86 -31.42 6.97
CA VAL A 482 -15.22 -30.13 6.67
C VAL A 482 -15.21 -29.24 7.91
N THR A 483 -16.35 -29.11 8.59
CA THR A 483 -16.45 -28.27 9.80
C THR A 483 -15.55 -28.77 10.93
N SER A 484 -15.53 -30.08 11.16
CA SER A 484 -14.67 -30.72 12.17
C SER A 484 -13.18 -30.55 11.81
N PHE A 485 -12.81 -30.71 10.54
CA PHE A 485 -11.45 -30.47 10.08
C PHE A 485 -11.03 -29.01 10.30
N GLN A 486 -11.86 -28.04 9.93
CA GLN A 486 -11.57 -26.61 10.13
C GLN A 486 -11.35 -26.27 11.61
N ALA A 487 -12.23 -26.75 12.50
CA ALA A 487 -12.09 -26.53 13.93
C ALA A 487 -10.79 -27.14 14.48
N LYS A 488 -10.46 -28.37 14.05
CA LYS A 488 -9.26 -29.06 14.51
C LYS A 488 -7.97 -28.44 13.96
N ALA A 489 -8.00 -27.92 12.73
CA ALA A 489 -6.86 -27.22 12.13
C ALA A 489 -6.50 -25.97 12.92
N VAL A 490 -7.47 -25.20 13.42
CA VAL A 490 -7.23 -24.02 14.28
C VAL A 490 -6.58 -24.42 15.61
N GLU A 491 -7.06 -25.51 16.23
CA GLU A 491 -6.47 -26.04 17.46
C GLU A 491 -5.02 -26.49 17.25
N VAL A 492 -4.75 -27.24 16.18
CA VAL A 492 -3.40 -27.71 15.84
C VAL A 492 -2.47 -26.53 15.51
N GLY A 493 -2.96 -25.53 14.78
CA GLY A 493 -2.20 -24.30 14.54
C GLY A 493 -1.81 -23.60 15.84
N SER A 494 -2.70 -23.58 16.84
CA SER A 494 -2.40 -23.01 18.16
C SER A 494 -1.33 -23.81 18.92
N LYS A 495 -1.34 -25.15 18.80
CA LYS A 495 -0.31 -26.02 19.38
C LYS A 495 1.05 -25.81 18.70
N MET A 496 1.08 -25.72 17.38
CA MET A 496 2.31 -25.45 16.61
C MET A 496 2.92 -24.09 16.98
N GLU A 497 2.08 -23.07 17.17
CA GLU A 497 2.51 -21.75 17.62
C GLU A 497 3.08 -21.79 19.05
N PHE A 498 2.46 -22.59 19.93
CA PHE A 498 3.00 -22.82 21.27
C PHE A 498 4.38 -23.48 21.21
N ASP A 499 4.56 -24.54 20.40
CA ASP A 499 5.83 -25.25 20.26
C ASP A 499 6.94 -24.38 19.65
N ARG A 500 6.58 -23.51 18.70
CA ARG A 500 7.48 -22.48 18.16
C ARG A 500 7.99 -21.56 19.28
N ARG A 501 7.07 -20.94 20.03
CA ARG A 501 7.42 -20.03 21.13
C ARG A 501 8.23 -20.71 22.22
N LEU A 502 7.92 -21.97 22.51
CA LEU A 502 8.68 -22.77 23.46
C LEU A 502 10.13 -22.98 22.99
N THR A 503 10.33 -23.25 21.70
CA THR A 503 11.65 -23.40 21.10
C THR A 503 12.44 -22.09 21.15
N GLU A 504 11.81 -20.96 20.86
CA GLU A 504 12.41 -19.63 20.96
C GLU A 504 12.84 -19.33 22.40
N TRP A 505 11.97 -19.56 23.38
CA TRP A 505 12.30 -19.39 24.80
C TRP A 505 13.42 -20.30 25.29
N LEU A 506 13.58 -21.48 24.69
CA LEU A 506 14.70 -22.38 24.98
C LEU A 506 16.00 -21.82 24.39
N GLN A 507 15.98 -21.32 23.16
CA GLN A 507 17.14 -20.72 22.49
C GLN A 507 17.58 -19.41 23.15
N GLU A 508 16.63 -18.59 23.60
CA GLU A 508 16.87 -17.34 24.34
C GLU A 508 17.29 -17.57 25.80
N GLY A 509 17.28 -18.82 26.28
CA GLY A 509 17.64 -19.15 27.66
C GLY A 509 16.58 -18.74 28.70
N VAL A 510 15.40 -18.32 28.28
CA VAL A 510 14.28 -17.92 29.15
C VAL A 510 13.75 -19.11 29.94
N LEU A 511 13.52 -20.26 29.31
CA LEU A 511 12.99 -21.44 30.01
C LEU A 511 13.95 -21.99 31.07
N PRO A 512 15.26 -22.15 30.78
CA PRO A 512 16.27 -22.48 31.80
C PRO A 512 16.33 -21.45 32.94
N ALA A 513 16.21 -20.15 32.65
CA ALA A 513 16.20 -19.10 33.66
C ALA A 513 14.94 -19.17 34.55
N VAL A 514 13.76 -19.38 33.97
CA VAL A 514 12.50 -19.58 34.69
C VAL A 514 12.55 -20.85 35.53
N HIS A 515 13.04 -21.97 34.99
CA HIS A 515 13.19 -23.22 35.71
C HIS A 515 14.20 -23.10 36.88
N ALA A 516 15.29 -22.33 36.71
CA ALA A 516 16.24 -22.05 37.80
C ALA A 516 15.64 -21.15 38.91
N LEU A 517 14.73 -20.23 38.54
CA LEU A 517 14.05 -19.33 39.47
C LEU A 517 12.83 -19.99 40.13
N TRP A 518 12.22 -20.99 39.50
CA TRP A 518 10.97 -21.62 39.94
C TRP A 518 11.05 -22.22 41.36
N PRO A 519 12.10 -22.97 41.75
CA PRO A 519 12.24 -23.47 43.12
C PRO A 519 12.34 -22.36 44.17
N ARG A 520 12.75 -21.15 43.79
CA ARG A 520 12.85 -19.98 44.69
C ARG A 520 11.55 -19.19 44.78
N LEU A 521 10.81 -19.10 43.68
CA LEU A 521 9.56 -18.33 43.59
C LEU A 521 8.34 -19.14 44.04
N ALA A 522 8.24 -20.40 43.65
CA ALA A 522 7.06 -21.24 43.92
C ALA A 522 6.73 -21.36 45.42
N PRO A 523 7.69 -21.58 46.35
CA PRO A 523 7.41 -21.61 47.78
C PRO A 523 6.93 -20.26 48.33
N ARG A 524 7.48 -19.14 47.83
CA ARG A 524 7.13 -17.79 48.25
C ARG A 524 5.74 -17.38 47.77
N CYS A 525 5.38 -17.69 46.53
CA CYS A 525 4.03 -17.48 46.01
C CYS A 525 3.02 -18.34 46.75
N ARG A 526 3.36 -19.61 47.04
CA ARG A 526 2.49 -20.51 47.82
C ARG A 526 2.28 -20.00 49.25
N TYR A 527 3.33 -19.50 49.91
CA TYR A 527 3.23 -18.88 51.22
C TYR A 527 2.32 -17.66 51.20
N TRP A 528 2.48 -16.78 50.20
CA TRP A 528 1.71 -15.54 50.07
C TRP A 528 0.23 -15.78 49.75
N ILE A 529 -0.08 -16.79 48.92
CA ILE A 529 -1.47 -17.22 48.64
C ILE A 529 -2.12 -17.87 49.87
N HIS A 530 -1.36 -18.58 50.71
CA HIS A 530 -1.89 -19.19 51.93
C HIS A 530 -2.07 -18.23 53.11
N HIS A 531 -1.42 -17.05 53.07
CA HIS A 531 -1.44 -16.04 54.13
C HIS A 531 -2.15 -14.75 53.72
N ARG A 532 -2.86 -14.78 52.59
CA ARG A 532 -4.02 -13.93 52.29
C ARG A 532 -5.28 -14.78 52.45
#